data_AF-A0A9W7WRQ1-F1
#
_entry.id   AF-A0A9W7WRQ1-F1
#
_cell.length_a   1.000
_cell.length_b   1.000
_cell.length_c   1.000
_cell.angle_alpha   90.00
_cell.angle_beta   90.00
_cell.angle_gamma   90.00
#
_symmetry.space_group_name_H-M   'P 1'
#
loop_
_entity.id
_entity.type
_entity.pdbx_description
1 polymer ?
#
loop_
_entity_poly.entity_id
_entity_poly.type
_entity_poly.pdbx_seq_one_letter_code
_entity_poly.pdbx_strand_id
1 'polypeptide(L)'
;DMEQYVVFRNNKRLSLREEDMTAEKLSRIFQVSTHSLYMTDDTNVAIFPGASGNFNTFDLTPRAHYEIHGEDDTSPATTSTGQRFTFTRMPATTSSSTAQRTGTAPPRATVSKTCQRSIFLAEVVGGRLSPSRMVVVRFSECEATLQGIIGKVQDAIGSHDPMVLTDAQGNAILDSEGTTGSQYWKQNARKILAVQEQAFQELQRTKRRRMSRKDEDAAGIGEITEKIEELVLASQSLPDITAAVKELTNLAATQRVILTPSQLQTIKQGFCCVVCMKFIEEPVFTECCRSIIGCKTCVEQWQETSVHCAKCRGNTAGNNIFEINGVSEALAVLRSLFEEE
;
A
#
# COMPACT_ATOMS: atom_id res chain seq x y z
N ASP A 1 -8.28 -24.44 12.65
CA ASP A 1 -8.64 -23.59 11.50
C ASP A 1 -7.39 -23.20 10.75
N MET A 2 -7.33 -23.49 9.44
CA MET A 2 -6.18 -23.09 8.62
C MET A 2 -6.30 -21.60 8.30
N GLU A 3 -5.20 -20.87 8.47
CA GLU A 3 -5.10 -19.46 8.12
C GLU A 3 -5.18 -19.30 6.60
N GLN A 4 -6.14 -18.48 6.16
CA GLN A 4 -6.34 -18.13 4.75
C GLN A 4 -6.17 -16.63 4.59
N TYR A 5 -5.55 -16.23 3.48
CA TYR A 5 -5.23 -14.86 3.12
C TYR A 5 -5.89 -14.52 1.80
N VAL A 6 -6.45 -13.32 1.67
CA VAL A 6 -7.07 -12.89 0.41
C VAL A 6 -6.05 -12.04 -0.34
N VAL A 7 -5.64 -12.46 -1.53
CA VAL A 7 -4.75 -11.69 -2.40
C VAL A 7 -5.46 -11.27 -3.68
N PHE A 8 -5.21 -10.05 -4.14
CA PHE A 8 -5.82 -9.55 -5.37
C PHE A 8 -4.90 -8.61 -6.14
N ARG A 9 -5.13 -8.52 -7.46
CA ARG A 9 -4.53 -7.51 -8.35
C ARG A 9 -5.48 -7.31 -9.51
N ASN A 10 -5.81 -6.06 -9.82
CA ASN A 10 -6.82 -5.74 -10.82
C ASN A 10 -8.14 -6.49 -10.57
N ASN A 11 -8.60 -7.30 -11.52
CA ASN A 11 -9.84 -8.09 -11.41
C ASN A 11 -9.62 -9.53 -10.89
N LYS A 12 -8.38 -9.93 -10.60
CA LYS A 12 -8.07 -11.26 -10.08
C LYS A 12 -8.05 -11.20 -8.55
N ARG A 13 -8.81 -12.08 -7.89
CA ARG A 13 -8.86 -12.21 -6.42
C ARG A 13 -8.89 -13.68 -6.05
N LEU A 14 -8.07 -14.09 -5.09
CA LEU A 14 -7.89 -15.47 -4.66
C LEU A 14 -7.76 -15.54 -3.14
N SER A 15 -8.21 -16.65 -2.56
CA SER A 15 -7.91 -17.00 -1.16
C SER A 15 -6.82 -18.05 -1.17
N LEU A 16 -5.68 -17.74 -0.56
CA LEU A 16 -4.50 -18.60 -0.49
C LEU A 16 -4.23 -19.01 0.94
N ARG A 17 -3.56 -20.15 1.12
CA ARG A 17 -2.99 -20.57 2.41
C ARG A 17 -1.60 -19.98 2.56
N GLU A 18 -1.09 -19.98 3.78
CA GLU A 18 0.27 -19.54 4.09
C GLU A 18 1.34 -20.18 3.18
N GLU A 19 1.24 -21.49 2.95
CA GLU A 19 2.13 -22.27 2.07
C GLU A 19 2.14 -21.82 0.59
N ASP A 20 1.12 -21.07 0.18
CA ASP A 20 0.98 -20.51 -1.16
C ASP A 20 1.34 -19.02 -1.24
N MET A 21 1.63 -18.37 -0.11
CA MET A 21 2.04 -16.96 -0.01
C MET A 21 3.54 -16.81 -0.28
N THR A 22 3.97 -17.18 -1.49
CA THR A 22 5.36 -17.00 -1.95
C THR A 22 5.43 -16.10 -3.18
N ALA A 23 6.52 -15.34 -3.32
CA ALA A 23 6.73 -14.42 -4.43
C ALA A 23 6.67 -15.15 -5.78
N GLU A 24 7.21 -16.37 -5.88
CA GLU A 24 7.17 -17.16 -7.12
C GLU A 24 5.76 -17.61 -7.53
N LYS A 25 4.93 -18.01 -6.56
CA LYS A 25 3.55 -18.43 -6.85
C LYS A 25 2.72 -17.21 -7.21
N LEU A 26 2.82 -16.15 -6.44
CA LEU A 26 2.11 -14.89 -6.66
C LEU A 26 2.52 -14.25 -8.00
N SER A 27 3.80 -14.27 -8.35
CA SER A 27 4.31 -13.73 -9.62
C SER A 27 3.67 -14.41 -10.83
N ARG A 28 3.62 -15.75 -10.83
CA ARG A 28 2.98 -16.53 -11.90
C ARG A 28 1.47 -16.29 -11.99
N ILE A 29 0.79 -16.23 -10.85
CA ILE A 29 -0.67 -16.04 -10.78
C ILE A 29 -1.07 -14.65 -11.31
N PHE A 30 -0.36 -13.63 -10.84
CA PHE A 30 -0.68 -12.22 -11.09
C PHE A 30 0.12 -11.60 -12.23
N GLN A 31 0.98 -12.38 -12.88
CA GLN A 31 1.81 -11.99 -14.03
C GLN A 31 2.64 -10.73 -13.72
N VAL A 32 3.27 -10.72 -12.54
CA VAL A 32 4.22 -9.69 -12.11
C VAL A 32 5.63 -10.25 -12.08
N SER A 33 6.64 -9.41 -12.32
CA SER A 33 8.04 -9.78 -12.15
C SER A 33 8.34 -10.04 -10.67
N THR A 34 8.90 -11.21 -10.36
CA THR A 34 9.28 -11.62 -9.00
C THR A 34 10.25 -10.63 -8.33
N HIS A 35 11.07 -9.92 -9.11
CA HIS A 35 12.07 -8.96 -8.61
C HIS A 35 11.46 -7.61 -8.19
N SER A 36 10.23 -7.33 -8.61
CA SER A 36 9.50 -6.09 -8.32
C SER A 36 8.26 -6.33 -7.46
N LEU A 37 8.03 -7.58 -7.05
CA LEU A 37 6.81 -8.00 -6.40
C LEU A 37 6.82 -7.58 -4.92
N TYR A 38 5.79 -6.84 -4.53
CA TYR A 38 5.45 -6.58 -3.13
C TYR A 38 3.94 -6.60 -2.96
N MET A 39 3.47 -6.67 -1.72
CA MET A 39 2.04 -6.59 -1.41
C MET A 39 1.74 -5.43 -0.48
N THR A 40 0.52 -4.91 -0.52
CA THR A 40 0.05 -3.91 0.44
C THR A 40 -1.17 -4.42 1.17
N ASP A 41 -1.24 -4.18 2.47
CA ASP A 41 -2.43 -4.47 3.27
C ASP A 41 -3.52 -3.37 3.11
N ASP A 42 -4.62 -3.51 3.86
CA ASP A 42 -5.73 -2.53 3.87
C ASP A 42 -5.32 -1.13 4.37
N THR A 43 -4.15 -1.00 5.02
CA THR A 43 -3.59 0.27 5.50
C THR A 43 -2.56 0.87 4.52
N ASN A 44 -2.36 0.23 3.37
CA ASN A 44 -1.35 0.56 2.35
C ASN A 44 0.11 0.41 2.84
N VAL A 45 0.36 -0.44 3.84
CA VAL A 45 1.73 -0.77 4.25
C VAL A 45 2.30 -1.80 3.29
N ALA A 46 3.45 -1.48 2.70
CA ALA A 46 4.14 -2.37 1.76
C ALA A 46 4.91 -3.47 2.49
N ILE A 47 4.64 -4.72 2.11
CA ILE A 47 5.28 -5.93 2.61
C ILE A 47 6.06 -6.55 1.45
N PHE A 48 7.35 -6.77 1.67
CA PHE A 48 8.27 -7.31 0.67
C PHE A 48 8.62 -8.77 0.99
N PRO A 49 8.82 -9.62 -0.03
CA PRO A 49 9.32 -10.96 0.20
C PRO A 49 10.76 -10.89 0.73
N GLY A 50 11.08 -11.80 1.65
CA GLY A 50 12.45 -11.98 2.14
C GLY A 50 13.38 -12.57 1.06
N ALA A 51 14.66 -12.70 1.37
CA ALA A 51 15.67 -13.22 0.43
C ALA A 51 15.39 -14.64 -0.09
N SER A 52 14.58 -15.42 0.63
CA SER A 52 14.11 -16.75 0.21
C SER A 52 12.88 -16.74 -0.71
N GLY A 53 12.32 -15.56 -1.01
CA GLY A 53 11.09 -15.40 -1.79
C GLY A 53 9.80 -15.60 -1.00
N ASN A 54 9.88 -15.80 0.33
CA ASN A 54 8.73 -15.97 1.21
C ASN A 54 8.35 -14.65 1.90
N PHE A 55 7.06 -14.47 2.14
CA PHE A 55 6.56 -13.38 2.99
C PHE A 55 6.69 -13.77 4.45
N ASN A 56 7.10 -12.81 5.28
CA ASN A 56 7.22 -13.02 6.71
C ASN A 56 5.83 -13.11 7.34
N THR A 57 5.56 -14.20 8.06
CA THR A 57 4.25 -14.50 8.63
C THR A 57 3.85 -13.51 9.73
N PHE A 58 4.84 -12.89 10.40
CA PHE A 58 4.57 -11.83 11.39
C PHE A 58 3.99 -10.56 10.76
N ASP A 59 4.22 -10.34 9.46
CA ASP A 59 3.68 -9.21 8.73
C ASP A 59 2.31 -9.54 8.10
N LEU A 60 1.86 -10.80 8.22
CA LEU A 60 0.59 -11.27 7.69
C LEU A 60 -0.44 -11.45 8.80
N THR A 61 -1.55 -10.73 8.68
CA THR A 61 -2.76 -10.95 9.48
C THR A 61 -3.64 -12.02 8.82
N PRO A 62 -4.06 -13.06 9.55
CA PRO A 62 -4.99 -14.08 9.04
C PRO A 62 -6.31 -13.46 8.57
N ARG A 63 -6.82 -13.91 7.41
CA ARG A 63 -8.05 -13.43 6.75
C ARG A 63 -8.02 -11.98 6.27
N ALA A 64 -6.88 -11.29 6.36
CA ALA A 64 -6.71 -9.96 5.79
C ALA A 64 -6.59 -10.01 4.26
N HIS A 65 -6.72 -8.83 3.66
CA HIS A 65 -6.69 -8.63 2.22
C HIS A 65 -5.39 -7.93 1.82
N TYR A 66 -4.74 -8.45 0.78
CA TYR A 66 -3.48 -7.92 0.26
C TYR A 66 -3.59 -7.65 -1.23
N GLU A 67 -3.24 -6.44 -1.64
CA GLU A 67 -3.09 -6.09 -3.04
C GLU A 67 -1.67 -6.42 -3.51
N ILE A 68 -1.53 -7.11 -4.64
CA ILE A 68 -0.24 -7.48 -5.23
C ILE A 68 0.19 -6.41 -6.23
N HIS A 69 1.41 -5.92 -6.05
CA HIS A 69 2.06 -4.92 -6.89
C HIS A 69 3.32 -5.50 -7.54
N GLY A 70 3.78 -4.82 -8.60
CA GLY A 70 4.96 -5.21 -9.36
C GLY A 70 4.81 -4.86 -10.84
N GLU A 71 5.94 -4.82 -11.52
CA GLU A 71 6.01 -4.66 -12.98
C GLU A 71 5.40 -5.86 -13.67
N ASP A 72 4.72 -5.65 -14.80
CA ASP A 72 4.17 -6.75 -15.57
C ASP A 72 5.30 -7.60 -16.16
N ASP A 73 5.21 -8.92 -15.98
CA ASP A 73 6.19 -9.83 -16.56
C ASP A 73 5.93 -9.95 -18.08
N THR A 74 6.68 -9.18 -18.88
CA THR A 74 6.60 -9.19 -20.36
C THR A 74 7.21 -10.42 -21.01
N SER A 75 7.63 -11.42 -20.23
CA SER A 75 8.18 -12.67 -20.73
C SER A 75 7.13 -13.45 -21.53
N PRO A 76 7.40 -13.86 -22.79
CA PRO A 76 6.48 -14.69 -23.55
C PRO A 76 6.28 -16.02 -22.82
N ALA A 77 5.02 -16.35 -22.51
CA ALA A 77 4.67 -17.54 -21.74
C ALA A 77 5.26 -18.81 -22.37
N THR A 78 6.31 -19.37 -21.77
CA THR A 78 6.67 -20.77 -21.96
C THR A 78 5.59 -21.62 -21.32
N THR A 79 4.73 -22.20 -22.15
CA THR A 79 3.77 -23.24 -21.76
C THR A 79 4.52 -24.45 -21.23
N SER A 80 4.72 -24.53 -19.91
CA SER A 80 5.03 -25.80 -19.25
C SER A 80 3.74 -26.57 -19.07
N THR A 81 3.69 -27.76 -19.67
CA THR A 81 2.65 -28.77 -19.53
C THR A 81 2.34 -29.07 -18.07
N GLY A 82 1.19 -28.62 -17.58
CA GLY A 82 0.63 -28.94 -16.27
C GLY A 82 -0.90 -28.90 -16.38
N GLN A 83 -1.54 -29.99 -15.98
CA GLN A 83 -2.91 -30.38 -16.31
C GLN A 83 -3.95 -29.26 -16.21
N ARG A 84 -4.60 -28.98 -17.35
CA ARG A 84 -5.72 -28.04 -17.46
C ARG A 84 -7.02 -28.81 -17.23
N PHE A 85 -7.66 -28.61 -16.07
CA PHE A 85 -9.08 -28.95 -15.93
C PHE A 85 -9.88 -28.11 -16.93
N THR A 86 -10.49 -28.80 -17.88
CA THR A 86 -11.29 -28.18 -18.95
C THR A 86 -12.75 -28.33 -18.57
N PHE A 87 -13.44 -27.22 -18.26
CA PHE A 87 -14.90 -27.20 -18.29
C PHE A 87 -15.34 -27.03 -19.76
N THR A 88 -15.79 -28.12 -20.35
CA THR A 88 -16.48 -28.13 -21.65
C THR A 88 -17.85 -27.47 -21.49
N ARG A 89 -18.02 -26.28 -22.07
CA ARG A 89 -19.35 -25.77 -22.45
C ARG A 89 -19.42 -25.80 -23.98
N MET A 90 -20.30 -26.64 -24.51
CA MET A 90 -20.56 -26.78 -25.95
C MET A 90 -20.94 -25.42 -26.56
N PRO A 91 -20.39 -25.04 -27.73
CA PRO A 91 -21.05 -24.15 -28.65
C PRO A 91 -21.89 -24.96 -29.62
N ALA A 92 -23.15 -24.54 -29.79
CA ALA A 92 -24.01 -25.01 -30.86
C ALA A 92 -23.41 -24.64 -32.23
N THR A 93 -23.52 -25.61 -33.13
CA THR A 93 -23.22 -25.57 -34.56
C THR A 93 -23.85 -24.38 -35.29
N THR A 94 -23.02 -23.60 -35.98
CA THR A 94 -23.40 -23.03 -37.29
C THR A 94 -22.22 -23.11 -38.24
N SER A 95 -22.49 -23.69 -39.38
CA SER A 95 -21.59 -24.01 -40.48
C SER A 95 -21.18 -22.75 -41.24
N SER A 96 -19.91 -22.59 -41.58
CA SER A 96 -19.50 -22.25 -42.96
C SER A 96 -17.99 -22.31 -43.14
N SER A 97 -17.66 -22.72 -44.36
CA SER A 97 -16.42 -23.22 -44.95
C SER A 97 -15.21 -22.31 -44.95
N THR A 98 -14.06 -22.97 -44.84
CA THR A 98 -12.69 -22.53 -45.13
C THR A 98 -12.52 -21.97 -46.55
N ALA A 99 -11.76 -20.88 -46.68
CA ALA A 99 -10.85 -20.69 -47.81
C ALA A 99 -9.61 -19.92 -47.33
N GLN A 100 -8.45 -20.58 -47.41
CA GLN A 100 -7.13 -19.96 -47.26
C GLN A 100 -6.91 -18.97 -48.40
N ARG A 101 -6.39 -17.78 -48.09
CA ARG A 101 -5.53 -17.02 -49.02
C ARG A 101 -4.62 -16.07 -48.25
N THR A 102 -3.34 -16.19 -48.59
CA THR A 102 -2.21 -15.34 -48.22
C THR A 102 -2.49 -13.88 -48.57
N GLY A 103 -2.37 -12.99 -47.58
CA GLY A 103 -2.47 -11.54 -47.77
C GLY A 103 -1.97 -10.79 -46.53
N THR A 104 -0.97 -9.95 -46.74
CA THR A 104 -0.40 -8.97 -45.79
C THR A 104 -1.49 -8.09 -45.17
N ALA A 105 -1.62 -8.10 -43.85
CA ALA A 105 -2.56 -7.24 -43.12
C ALA A 105 -1.92 -5.90 -42.72
N PRO A 106 -2.68 -4.78 -42.74
CA PRO A 106 -2.21 -3.45 -42.30
C PRO A 106 -2.10 -3.38 -40.76
N PRO A 107 -1.43 -2.36 -40.18
CA PRO A 107 -1.21 -2.31 -38.74
C PRO A 107 -2.56 -2.23 -38.00
N ARG A 108 -2.78 -3.20 -37.12
CA ARG A 108 -3.96 -3.28 -36.26
C ARG A 108 -3.95 -2.12 -35.28
N ALA A 109 -4.91 -1.21 -35.39
CA ALA A 109 -5.16 -0.17 -34.40
C ALA A 109 -5.28 -0.81 -33.00
N THR A 110 -4.56 -0.25 -32.03
CA THR A 110 -4.65 -0.61 -30.62
C THR A 110 -6.09 -0.40 -30.16
N VAL A 111 -6.79 -1.50 -29.86
CA VAL A 111 -8.16 -1.45 -29.34
C VAL A 111 -8.08 -0.80 -27.96
N SER A 112 -8.56 0.43 -27.84
CA SER A 112 -8.67 1.15 -26.56
C SER A 112 -9.39 0.26 -25.55
N LYS A 113 -8.75 -0.01 -24.40
CA LYS A 113 -9.33 -0.85 -23.35
C LYS A 113 -10.65 -0.22 -22.87
N THR A 114 -11.77 -0.85 -23.20
CA THR A 114 -13.10 -0.40 -22.75
C THR A 114 -13.39 -0.90 -21.34
N CYS A 115 -13.88 0.00 -20.50
CA CYS A 115 -14.27 -0.23 -19.13
C CYS A 115 -15.78 -0.46 -19.07
N GLN A 116 -16.26 -1.15 -18.03
CA GLN A 116 -17.69 -1.34 -17.80
C GLN A 116 -18.05 -1.00 -16.36
N ARG A 117 -19.22 -0.39 -16.16
CA ARG A 117 -19.72 -0.05 -14.83
C ARG A 117 -21.23 -0.20 -14.74
N SER A 118 -21.70 -0.84 -13.69
CA SER A 118 -23.11 -0.84 -13.27
C SER A 118 -23.46 0.46 -12.54
N ILE A 119 -24.51 1.14 -12.98
CA ILE A 119 -25.08 2.34 -12.38
C ILE A 119 -26.57 2.07 -12.12
N PHE A 120 -27.06 2.39 -10.92
CA PHE A 120 -28.46 2.20 -10.60
C PHE A 120 -29.23 3.49 -10.89
N LEU A 121 -30.28 3.43 -11.67
CA LEU A 121 -31.26 4.51 -11.71
C LEU A 121 -32.04 4.49 -10.39
N ALA A 122 -32.25 5.66 -9.80
CA ALA A 122 -32.98 5.80 -8.55
C ALA A 122 -34.05 6.88 -8.64
N GLU A 123 -35.15 6.63 -7.95
CA GLU A 123 -36.26 7.55 -7.77
C GLU A 123 -36.29 8.05 -6.33
N VAL A 124 -36.92 9.20 -6.10
CA VAL A 124 -37.09 9.76 -4.75
C VAL A 124 -38.45 9.35 -4.21
N VAL A 125 -38.46 8.42 -3.26
CA VAL A 125 -39.69 7.94 -2.61
C VAL A 125 -39.61 8.26 -1.11
N GLY A 126 -40.57 9.02 -0.59
CA GLY A 126 -40.62 9.39 0.83
C GLY A 126 -39.40 10.20 1.33
N GLY A 127 -38.74 10.93 0.43
CA GLY A 127 -37.52 11.69 0.74
C GLY A 127 -36.27 10.81 0.92
N ARG A 128 -36.26 9.61 0.33
CA ARG A 128 -35.09 8.71 0.24
C ARG A 128 -34.91 8.26 -1.20
N LEU A 129 -33.68 7.90 -1.56
CA LEU A 129 -33.38 7.32 -2.86
C LEU A 129 -33.69 5.83 -2.86
N SER A 130 -34.60 5.42 -3.73
CA SER A 130 -34.93 4.01 -3.99
C SER A 130 -34.38 3.61 -5.37
N PRO A 131 -33.40 2.69 -5.42
CA PRO A 131 -32.93 2.13 -6.69
C PRO A 131 -34.07 1.42 -7.42
N SER A 132 -34.28 1.74 -8.69
CA SER A 132 -35.33 1.19 -9.55
C SER A 132 -34.76 0.13 -10.50
N ARG A 133 -33.86 0.52 -11.41
CA ARG A 133 -33.23 -0.39 -12.39
C ARG A 133 -31.73 -0.14 -12.52
N MET A 134 -30.96 -1.13 -12.96
CA MET A 134 -29.52 -1.00 -13.21
C MET A 134 -29.24 -0.90 -14.71
N VAL A 135 -28.33 -0.01 -15.08
CA VAL A 135 -27.75 0.08 -16.42
C VAL A 135 -26.27 -0.21 -16.37
N VAL A 136 -25.74 -0.91 -17.37
CA VAL A 136 -24.30 -1.17 -17.52
C VAL A 136 -23.76 -0.23 -18.58
N VAL A 137 -22.97 0.75 -18.17
CA VAL A 137 -22.32 1.69 -19.09
C VAL A 137 -20.96 1.14 -19.51
N ARG A 138 -20.64 1.32 -20.80
CA ARG A 138 -19.31 1.02 -21.36
C ARG A 138 -18.64 2.33 -21.75
N PHE A 139 -17.41 2.53 -21.28
CA PHE A 139 -16.69 3.79 -21.48
C PHE A 139 -15.19 3.53 -21.64
N SER A 140 -14.53 4.37 -22.42
CA SER A 140 -13.07 4.41 -22.56
C SER A 140 -12.43 5.35 -21.54
N GLU A 141 -11.10 5.42 -21.50
CA GLU A 141 -10.39 6.29 -20.55
C GLU A 141 -10.74 7.77 -20.73
N CYS A 142 -10.88 8.26 -21.96
CA CYS A 142 -11.25 9.66 -22.22
C CYS A 142 -12.70 10.00 -21.86
N GLU A 143 -13.57 8.98 -21.76
CA GLU A 143 -14.97 9.13 -21.36
C GLU A 143 -15.16 8.93 -19.85
N ALA A 144 -14.10 8.61 -19.11
CA ALA A 144 -14.13 8.36 -17.68
C ALA A 144 -14.18 9.66 -16.85
N THR A 145 -15.05 10.59 -17.23
CA THR A 145 -15.33 11.84 -16.52
C THR A 145 -16.76 11.81 -15.99
N LEU A 146 -17.10 12.68 -15.03
CA LEU A 146 -18.49 12.77 -14.54
C LEU A 146 -19.48 12.96 -15.68
N GLN A 147 -19.21 13.92 -16.58
CA GLN A 147 -20.05 14.21 -17.74
C GLN A 147 -20.06 13.06 -18.75
N GLY A 148 -18.91 12.42 -19.00
CA GLY A 148 -18.83 11.29 -19.90
C GLY A 148 -19.69 10.12 -19.41
N ILE A 149 -19.65 9.82 -18.11
CA ILE A 149 -20.47 8.76 -17.52
C ILE A 149 -21.95 9.13 -17.50
N ILE A 150 -22.32 10.39 -17.20
CA ILE A 150 -23.71 10.86 -17.34
C ILE A 150 -24.21 10.64 -18.77
N GLY A 151 -23.42 11.03 -19.78
CA GLY A 151 -23.74 10.79 -21.18
C GLY A 151 -23.95 9.31 -21.49
N LYS A 152 -23.09 8.41 -20.99
CA LYS A 152 -23.30 6.96 -21.15
C LYS A 152 -24.57 6.44 -20.48
N VAL A 153 -24.95 7.01 -19.33
CA VAL A 153 -26.21 6.66 -18.68
C VAL A 153 -27.39 7.13 -19.52
N GLN A 154 -27.36 8.37 -20.03
CA GLN A 154 -28.37 8.93 -20.93
C GLN A 154 -28.55 8.08 -22.20
N ASP A 155 -27.43 7.74 -22.86
CA ASP A 155 -27.40 6.85 -24.02
C ASP A 155 -28.05 5.49 -23.69
N ALA A 156 -27.71 4.91 -22.53
CA ALA A 156 -28.21 3.60 -22.11
C ALA A 156 -29.70 3.60 -21.77
N ILE A 157 -30.26 4.74 -21.33
CA ILE A 157 -31.69 4.86 -21.01
C ILE A 157 -32.52 5.40 -22.19
N GLY A 158 -31.89 5.92 -23.24
CA GLY A 158 -32.56 6.54 -24.38
C GLY A 158 -33.24 7.87 -24.06
N SER A 159 -32.84 8.54 -22.98
CA SER A 159 -33.33 9.85 -22.56
C SER A 159 -32.15 10.76 -22.24
N HIS A 160 -32.24 12.00 -22.71
CA HIS A 160 -31.24 13.04 -22.51
C HIS A 160 -31.71 14.07 -21.47
N ASP A 161 -32.67 13.68 -20.63
CA ASP A 161 -33.11 14.52 -19.53
C ASP A 161 -31.94 14.77 -18.55
N PRO A 162 -31.85 15.96 -17.93
CA PRO A 162 -30.80 16.27 -16.97
C PRO A 162 -30.78 15.28 -15.79
N MET A 163 -29.60 14.71 -15.54
CA MET A 163 -29.37 13.72 -14.49
C MET A 163 -28.20 14.10 -13.60
N VAL A 164 -28.29 13.69 -12.35
CA VAL A 164 -27.26 13.85 -11.32
C VAL A 164 -26.83 12.46 -10.85
N LEU A 165 -25.53 12.21 -10.83
CA LEU A 165 -24.99 11.00 -10.19
C LEU A 165 -24.77 11.27 -8.70
N THR A 166 -25.18 10.33 -7.86
CA THR A 166 -25.00 10.40 -6.41
C THR A 166 -24.32 9.15 -5.86
N ASP A 167 -23.75 9.27 -4.67
CA ASP A 167 -23.36 8.13 -3.85
C ASP A 167 -24.59 7.38 -3.28
N ALA A 168 -24.34 6.36 -2.46
CA ALA A 168 -25.39 5.57 -1.80
C ALA A 168 -26.23 6.38 -0.79
N GLN A 169 -25.66 7.47 -0.26
CA GLN A 169 -26.24 8.37 0.75
C GLN A 169 -27.05 9.51 0.13
N GLY A 170 -27.01 9.64 -1.20
CA GLY A 170 -27.70 10.68 -1.96
C GLY A 170 -26.98 12.02 -1.93
N ASN A 171 -25.65 12.03 -1.84
CA ASN A 171 -24.82 13.21 -2.10
C ASN A 171 -24.38 13.20 -3.56
N ALA A 172 -24.44 14.36 -4.21
CA ALA A 172 -24.00 14.49 -5.60
C ALA A 172 -22.50 14.20 -5.72
N ILE A 173 -22.14 13.42 -6.73
CA ILE A 173 -20.75 13.25 -7.16
C ILE A 173 -20.39 14.52 -7.94
N LEU A 174 -19.34 15.20 -7.50
CA LEU A 174 -18.87 16.45 -8.11
C LEU A 174 -17.73 16.16 -9.06
N ASP A 175 -17.58 17.01 -10.08
CA ASP A 175 -16.46 16.90 -11.00
C ASP A 175 -15.17 17.42 -10.35
N SER A 176 -14.12 16.63 -10.42
CA SER A 176 -12.82 16.89 -9.83
C SER A 176 -11.76 15.96 -10.44
N GLU A 177 -10.48 16.23 -10.20
CA GLU A 177 -9.41 15.28 -10.53
C GLU A 177 -9.63 13.91 -9.89
N GLY A 178 -10.18 13.86 -8.68
CA GLY A 178 -10.45 12.61 -7.96
C GLY A 178 -11.63 11.77 -8.51
N THR A 179 -12.46 12.35 -9.37
CA THR A 179 -13.61 11.69 -10.03
C THR A 179 -13.39 11.52 -11.55
N THR A 180 -12.18 11.80 -12.01
CA THR A 180 -11.75 11.68 -13.40
C THR A 180 -10.85 10.45 -13.57
N GLY A 181 -10.95 9.78 -14.71
CA GLY A 181 -10.18 8.58 -15.04
C GLY A 181 -10.88 7.28 -14.62
N SER A 182 -10.55 6.19 -15.31
CA SER A 182 -11.30 4.93 -15.17
C SER A 182 -11.14 4.27 -13.80
N GLN A 183 -10.10 4.63 -13.04
CA GLN A 183 -9.84 4.10 -11.70
C GLN A 183 -10.97 4.43 -10.73
N TYR A 184 -11.51 5.65 -10.75
CA TYR A 184 -12.64 6.02 -9.90
C TYR A 184 -13.90 5.20 -10.26
N TRP A 185 -14.21 5.14 -11.55
CA TRP A 185 -15.46 4.56 -12.04
C TRP A 185 -15.50 3.01 -12.04
N LYS A 186 -14.35 2.34 -12.04
CA LYS A 186 -14.25 0.86 -11.98
C LYS A 186 -14.48 0.27 -10.59
N GLN A 187 -14.39 1.06 -9.52
CA GLN A 187 -14.40 0.54 -8.13
C GLN A 187 -15.74 -0.11 -7.75
N ASN A 188 -15.86 -1.44 -7.82
CA ASN A 188 -17.11 -2.20 -7.60
C ASN A 188 -17.75 -2.03 -6.21
N ALA A 189 -16.99 -1.58 -5.21
CA ALA A 189 -17.51 -1.32 -3.86
C ALA A 189 -18.42 -0.08 -3.78
N ARG A 190 -18.28 0.91 -4.69
CA ARG A 190 -19.06 2.16 -4.63
C ARG A 190 -20.42 2.01 -5.30
N LYS A 191 -21.51 2.16 -4.57
CA LYS A 191 -22.84 2.24 -5.20
C LYS A 191 -23.03 3.63 -5.80
N ILE A 192 -23.26 3.70 -7.11
CA ILE A 192 -23.54 4.94 -7.84
C ILE A 192 -25.00 4.90 -8.27
N LEU A 193 -25.72 5.97 -7.93
CA LEU A 193 -27.11 6.15 -8.29
C LEU A 193 -27.21 7.28 -9.32
N ALA A 194 -28.00 7.12 -10.36
CA ALA A 194 -28.38 8.18 -11.29
C ALA A 194 -29.81 8.60 -10.99
N VAL A 195 -30.00 9.90 -10.77
CA VAL A 195 -31.28 10.49 -10.36
C VAL A 195 -31.59 11.64 -11.31
N GLN A 196 -32.86 11.80 -11.70
CA GLN A 196 -33.27 12.99 -12.45
C GLN A 196 -33.02 14.25 -11.61
N GLU A 197 -32.53 15.31 -12.25
CA GLU A 197 -32.14 16.54 -11.56
C GLU A 197 -33.30 17.15 -10.75
N GLN A 198 -34.52 17.15 -11.31
CA GLN A 198 -35.72 17.66 -10.64
C GLN A 198 -35.99 16.91 -9.32
N ALA A 199 -35.96 15.57 -9.35
CA ALA A 199 -36.14 14.74 -8.17
C ALA A 199 -35.02 14.95 -7.14
N PHE A 200 -33.77 15.12 -7.59
CA PHE A 200 -32.65 15.42 -6.71
C PHE A 200 -32.83 16.76 -5.97
N GLN A 201 -33.34 17.80 -6.65
CA GLN A 201 -33.63 19.09 -6.01
C GLN A 201 -34.72 18.97 -4.93
N GLU A 202 -35.76 18.16 -5.16
CA GLU A 202 -36.80 17.88 -4.16
C GLU A 202 -36.26 17.14 -2.94
N LEU A 203 -35.36 16.16 -3.17
CA LEU A 203 -34.66 15.45 -2.10
C LEU A 203 -33.85 16.43 -1.22
N GLN A 204 -33.13 17.37 -1.85
CA GLN A 204 -32.35 18.38 -1.14
C GLN A 204 -33.22 19.35 -0.34
N ARG A 205 -34.35 19.80 -0.91
CA ARG A 205 -35.32 20.64 -0.20
C ARG A 205 -35.92 19.92 1.01
N THR A 206 -36.20 18.63 0.88
CA THR A 206 -36.73 17.81 1.99
C THR A 206 -35.71 17.61 3.10
N LYS A 207 -34.43 17.36 2.75
CA LYS A 207 -33.32 17.31 3.73
C LYS A 207 -33.20 18.64 4.47
N ARG A 208 -33.19 19.77 3.77
CA ARG A 208 -33.11 21.11 4.38
C ARG A 208 -34.30 21.42 5.30
N ARG A 209 -35.53 21.09 4.88
CA ARG A 209 -36.74 21.27 5.71
C ARG A 209 -36.75 20.40 6.97
N ARG A 210 -36.22 19.17 6.91
CA ARG A 210 -36.07 18.32 8.10
C ARG A 210 -35.05 18.88 9.09
N MET A 211 -34.00 19.57 8.62
CA MET A 211 -33.08 20.27 9.51
C MET A 211 -33.73 21.51 10.13
N SER A 212 -34.47 22.29 9.33
CA SER A 212 -35.15 23.52 9.81
C SER A 212 -36.27 23.27 10.82
N ARG A 213 -37.01 22.16 10.75
CA ARG A 213 -38.02 21.81 11.77
C ARG A 213 -37.45 21.37 13.12
N LYS A 214 -36.14 21.15 13.21
CA LYS A 214 -35.46 20.86 14.46
C LYS A 214 -35.04 22.15 15.20
N ASP A 215 -35.15 23.32 14.56
CA ASP A 215 -34.68 24.62 15.07
C ASP A 215 -35.79 25.55 15.60
N GLU A 216 -37.09 25.20 15.47
CA GLU A 216 -38.20 26.10 15.86
C GLU A 216 -38.69 25.96 17.32
N ASP A 217 -38.12 25.06 18.12
CA ASP A 217 -38.33 25.06 19.57
C ASP A 217 -37.32 26.01 20.22
N ALA A 218 -37.82 27.04 20.94
CA ALA A 218 -37.07 28.17 21.51
C ALA A 218 -35.94 27.82 22.52
N ALA A 219 -35.53 26.56 22.62
CA ALA A 219 -34.33 26.07 23.28
C ALA A 219 -33.08 26.05 22.36
N GLY A 220 -33.25 26.17 21.04
CA GLY A 220 -32.18 25.96 20.06
C GLY A 220 -31.04 26.98 20.12
N ILE A 221 -31.31 28.26 20.40
CA ILE A 221 -30.24 29.28 20.45
C ILE A 221 -29.30 29.04 21.63
N GLY A 222 -29.84 28.67 22.80
CA GLY A 222 -29.06 28.33 23.99
C GLY A 222 -28.18 27.10 23.77
N GLU A 223 -28.74 26.05 23.16
CA GLU A 223 -28.03 24.81 22.83
C GLU A 223 -26.95 25.02 21.74
N ILE A 224 -27.20 25.93 20.79
CA ILE A 224 -26.20 26.32 19.77
C ILE A 224 -25.06 27.12 20.42
N THR A 225 -25.36 28.06 21.33
CA THR A 225 -24.31 28.80 22.05
C THR A 225 -23.48 27.89 22.94
N GLU A 226 -24.11 26.93 23.63
CA GLU A 226 -23.42 25.94 24.47
C GLU A 226 -22.52 25.02 23.64
N LYS A 227 -22.99 24.55 22.48
CA LYS A 227 -22.18 23.76 21.54
C LYS A 227 -21.04 24.55 20.91
N ILE A 228 -21.24 25.84 20.64
CA ILE A 228 -20.17 26.72 20.15
C ILE A 228 -19.11 26.90 21.24
N GLU A 229 -19.52 27.10 22.49
CA GLU A 229 -18.61 27.24 23.62
C GLU A 229 -17.84 25.93 23.89
N GLU A 230 -18.51 24.79 23.81
CA GLU A 230 -17.89 23.45 23.86
C GLU A 230 -16.89 23.22 22.72
N LEU A 231 -17.25 23.61 21.49
CA LEU A 231 -16.34 23.56 20.32
C LEU A 231 -15.15 24.51 20.48
N VAL A 232 -15.35 25.69 21.04
CA VAL A 232 -14.28 26.65 21.31
C VAL A 232 -13.32 26.07 22.35
N LEU A 233 -13.82 25.50 23.44
CA LEU A 233 -13.00 24.83 24.45
C LEU A 233 -12.25 23.62 23.88
N ALA A 234 -12.91 22.79 23.06
CA ALA A 234 -12.25 21.69 22.37
C ALA A 234 -11.17 22.19 21.39
N SER A 235 -11.42 23.30 20.70
CA SER A 235 -10.49 23.88 19.71
C SER A 235 -9.24 24.51 20.34
N GLN A 236 -9.30 24.92 21.61
CA GLN A 236 -8.15 25.46 22.33
C GLN A 236 -7.05 24.42 22.55
N SER A 237 -7.38 23.12 22.53
CA SER A 237 -6.40 22.03 22.62
C SER A 237 -5.79 21.61 21.28
N LEU A 238 -6.38 22.04 20.15
CA LEU A 238 -5.91 21.68 18.80
C LEU A 238 -4.52 22.24 18.44
N PRO A 239 -4.12 23.45 18.87
CA PRO A 239 -2.76 23.93 18.67
C PRO A 239 -1.71 23.03 19.33
N ASP A 240 -1.98 22.55 20.54
CA ASP A 240 -1.08 21.64 21.27
C ASP A 240 -1.01 20.28 20.59
N ILE A 241 -2.15 19.75 20.12
CA ILE A 241 -2.19 18.53 19.30
C ILE A 241 -1.43 18.72 17.99
N THR A 242 -1.57 19.87 17.34
CA THR A 242 -0.85 20.19 16.10
C THR A 242 0.65 20.32 16.34
N ALA A 243 1.06 20.86 17.49
CA ALA A 243 2.47 20.92 17.90
C ALA A 243 3.02 19.51 18.15
N ALA A 244 2.29 18.66 18.88
CA ALA A 244 2.69 17.28 19.14
C ALA A 244 2.76 16.45 17.84
N VAL A 245 1.80 16.60 16.93
CA VAL A 245 1.84 15.93 15.62
C VAL A 245 3.02 16.43 14.78
N LYS A 246 3.32 17.74 14.79
CA LYS A 246 4.51 18.28 14.12
C LYS A 246 5.80 17.76 14.73
N GLU A 247 5.86 17.62 16.06
CA GLU A 247 7.01 17.05 16.75
C GLU A 247 7.19 15.56 16.39
N LEU A 248 6.12 14.77 16.42
CA LEU A 248 6.13 13.37 15.99
C LEU A 248 6.47 13.21 14.50
N THR A 249 5.98 14.11 13.65
CA THR A 249 6.30 14.12 12.20
C THR A 249 7.75 14.50 11.97
N ASN A 250 8.29 15.46 12.73
CA ASN A 250 9.70 15.81 12.68
C ASN A 250 10.57 14.65 13.18
N LEU A 251 10.17 13.97 14.26
CA LEU A 251 10.85 12.78 14.78
C LEU A 251 10.83 11.61 13.77
N ALA A 252 9.72 11.44 13.04
CA ALA A 252 9.61 10.44 11.97
C ALA A 252 10.42 10.82 10.71
N ALA A 253 10.52 12.11 10.40
CA ALA A 253 11.29 12.64 9.28
C ALA A 253 12.81 12.64 9.56
N THR A 254 13.23 12.87 10.80
CA THR A 254 14.60 12.63 11.27
C THR A 254 14.76 11.16 11.57
N GLN A 255 14.98 10.38 10.52
CA GLN A 255 15.14 8.93 10.50
C GLN A 255 16.20 8.42 11.50
N ARG A 256 15.86 8.35 12.80
CA ARG A 256 16.58 7.55 13.78
C ARG A 256 16.12 6.12 13.56
N VAL A 257 17.01 5.29 13.05
CA VAL A 257 16.84 3.83 13.09
C VAL A 257 16.62 3.49 14.57
N ILE A 258 15.39 3.09 14.92
CA ILE A 258 15.10 2.60 16.27
C ILE A 258 15.76 1.23 16.38
N LEU A 259 16.95 1.19 16.97
CA LEU A 259 17.64 -0.06 17.26
C LEU A 259 16.90 -0.78 18.38
N THR A 260 16.58 -2.05 18.19
CA THR A 260 16.12 -2.88 19.32
C THR A 260 17.23 -3.01 20.36
N PRO A 261 16.92 -3.29 21.64
CA PRO A 261 17.95 -3.51 22.66
C PRO A 261 18.98 -4.58 22.26
N SER A 262 18.55 -5.64 21.56
CA SER A 262 19.44 -6.69 21.04
C SER A 262 20.35 -6.23 19.90
N GLN A 263 19.85 -5.37 19.00
CA GLN A 263 20.65 -4.77 17.93
C GLN A 263 21.69 -3.80 18.52
N LEU A 264 21.28 -2.96 19.47
CA LEU A 264 22.18 -2.06 20.18
C LEU A 264 23.28 -2.84 20.92
N GLN A 265 22.92 -3.92 21.62
CA GLN A 265 23.89 -4.77 22.30
C GLN A 265 24.88 -5.42 21.31
N THR A 266 24.40 -5.87 20.15
CA THR A 266 25.24 -6.45 19.10
C THR A 266 26.24 -5.43 18.57
N ILE A 267 25.79 -4.19 18.32
CA ILE A 267 26.66 -3.08 17.89
C ILE A 267 27.66 -2.75 18.99
N LYS A 268 27.21 -2.65 20.25
CA LYS A 268 28.08 -2.42 21.41
C LYS A 268 29.19 -3.46 21.51
N GLN A 269 28.84 -4.73 21.40
CA GLN A 269 29.81 -5.82 21.45
C GLN A 269 30.78 -5.82 20.26
N GLY A 270 30.35 -5.35 19.09
CA GLY A 270 31.19 -5.28 17.88
C GLY A 270 32.24 -4.17 17.91
N PHE A 271 31.96 -3.05 18.58
CA PHE A 271 32.80 -1.85 18.62
C PHE A 271 33.34 -1.49 20.02
N CYS A 272 33.28 -2.42 20.97
CA CYS A 272 33.99 -2.32 22.25
C CYS A 272 35.36 -2.99 22.17
N CYS A 273 36.37 -2.34 22.77
CA CYS A 273 37.69 -2.92 22.94
C CYS A 273 37.64 -4.10 23.90
N VAL A 274 38.17 -5.25 23.51
CA VAL A 274 38.17 -6.45 24.38
C VAL A 274 39.07 -6.33 25.63
N VAL A 275 39.89 -5.28 25.70
CA VAL A 275 40.82 -5.04 26.81
C VAL A 275 40.21 -4.04 27.81
N CYS A 276 39.85 -2.84 27.35
CA CYS A 276 39.30 -1.79 28.23
C CYS A 276 37.77 -1.79 28.34
N MET A 277 37.08 -2.59 27.51
CA MET A 277 35.62 -2.70 27.42
C MET A 277 34.86 -1.42 27.02
N LYS A 278 35.59 -0.38 26.62
CA LYS A 278 35.03 0.91 26.13
C LYS A 278 34.96 0.95 24.60
N PHE A 279 34.30 1.97 24.07
CA PHE A 279 34.28 2.25 22.63
C PHE A 279 35.70 2.32 22.06
N ILE A 280 35.89 1.75 20.87
CA ILE A 280 37.21 1.64 20.26
C ILE A 280 37.69 2.98 19.72
N GLU A 281 38.86 3.40 20.18
CA GLU A 281 39.64 4.52 19.63
C GLU A 281 40.84 3.97 18.87
N GLU A 282 41.06 4.46 17.64
CA GLU A 282 42.11 3.93 16.74
C GLU A 282 41.97 2.39 16.57
N PRO A 283 40.92 1.92 15.87
CA PRO A 283 40.61 0.51 15.76
C PRO A 283 41.72 -0.30 15.11
N VAL A 284 42.08 -1.40 15.76
CA VAL A 284 43.03 -2.37 15.20
C VAL A 284 42.42 -3.76 15.06
N PHE A 285 42.91 -4.52 14.08
CA PHE A 285 42.61 -5.94 13.92
C PHE A 285 43.89 -6.77 13.80
N THR A 286 43.77 -8.09 13.98
CA THR A 286 44.86 -9.04 13.71
C THR A 286 44.42 -10.09 12.69
N GLU A 287 45.40 -10.64 11.98
CA GLU A 287 45.18 -11.69 10.97
C GLU A 287 44.55 -12.97 11.54
N CYS A 288 44.88 -13.32 12.80
CA CYS A 288 44.47 -14.60 13.38
C CYS A 288 42.95 -14.74 13.54
N CYS A 289 42.23 -13.64 13.77
CA CYS A 289 40.77 -13.65 13.91
C CYS A 289 40.03 -12.80 12.87
N ARG A 290 40.77 -12.07 12.03
CA ARG A 290 40.23 -11.19 10.97
C ARG A 290 39.10 -10.29 11.47
N SER A 291 39.26 -9.77 12.68
CA SER A 291 38.22 -9.05 13.39
C SER A 291 38.82 -7.92 14.19
N ILE A 292 38.09 -6.81 14.31
CA ILE A 292 38.46 -5.69 15.16
C ILE A 292 38.58 -6.18 16.60
N ILE A 293 39.70 -5.86 17.25
CA ILE A 293 40.04 -6.33 18.59
C ILE A 293 39.81 -5.23 19.60
N GLY A 294 40.28 -4.02 19.31
CA GLY A 294 40.21 -2.96 20.28
C GLY A 294 40.99 -1.73 19.88
N CYS A 295 41.22 -0.86 20.88
CA CYS A 295 42.05 0.31 20.72
C CYS A 295 43.51 -0.08 20.48
N LYS A 296 44.19 0.68 19.64
CA LYS A 296 45.62 0.47 19.34
C LYS A 296 46.47 0.34 20.59
N THR A 297 46.43 1.35 21.47
CA THR A 297 47.21 1.39 22.71
C THR A 297 46.95 0.18 23.62
N CYS A 298 45.68 -0.21 23.77
CA CYS A 298 45.29 -1.36 24.58
C CYS A 298 45.86 -2.67 24.03
N VAL A 299 45.84 -2.86 22.70
CA VAL A 299 46.30 -4.09 22.07
C VAL A 299 47.83 -4.15 22.00
N GLU A 300 48.49 -3.02 21.77
CA GLU A 300 49.96 -2.90 21.84
C GLU A 300 50.46 -3.28 23.26
N GLN A 301 49.86 -2.69 24.30
CA GLN A 301 50.20 -3.03 25.69
C GLN A 301 49.92 -4.49 26.03
N TRP A 302 48.84 -5.06 25.49
CA TRP A 302 48.54 -6.49 25.67
C TRP A 302 49.64 -7.38 25.05
N GLN A 303 50.16 -7.01 23.87
CA GLN A 303 51.21 -7.78 23.20
C GLN A 303 52.56 -7.76 23.91
N GLU A 304 52.85 -6.72 24.69
CA GLU A 304 54.05 -6.68 25.54
C GLU A 304 54.07 -7.79 26.60
N THR A 305 52.88 -8.23 27.03
CA THR A 305 52.72 -9.19 28.13
C THR A 305 52.21 -10.56 27.70
N SER A 306 51.72 -10.69 26.46
CA SER A 306 51.11 -11.92 25.96
C SER A 306 51.37 -12.15 24.48
N VAL A 307 51.78 -13.38 24.14
CA VAL A 307 51.93 -13.85 22.76
C VAL A 307 50.61 -14.30 22.12
N HIS A 308 49.48 -14.13 22.81
CA HIS A 308 48.17 -14.57 22.34
C HIS A 308 47.25 -13.39 22.06
N CYS A 309 46.44 -13.49 21.01
CA CYS A 309 45.41 -12.52 20.68
C CYS A 309 44.44 -12.29 21.85
N ALA A 310 44.19 -11.02 22.20
CA ALA A 310 43.25 -10.67 23.26
C ALA A 310 41.82 -11.17 23.01
N LYS A 311 41.43 -11.34 21.74
CA LYS A 311 40.09 -11.79 21.32
C LYS A 311 39.97 -13.31 21.19
N CYS A 312 40.70 -13.93 20.25
CA CYS A 312 40.54 -15.36 19.94
C CYS A 312 41.55 -16.28 20.64
N ARG A 313 42.50 -15.72 21.41
CA ARG A 313 43.62 -16.46 22.03
C ARG A 313 44.54 -17.21 21.06
N GLY A 314 44.40 -17.00 19.75
CA GLY A 314 45.34 -17.51 18.76
C GLY A 314 46.73 -16.92 18.94
N ASN A 315 47.77 -17.67 18.55
CA ASN A 315 49.15 -17.21 18.63
C ASN A 315 49.37 -15.98 17.73
N THR A 316 49.90 -14.91 18.32
CA THR A 316 50.26 -13.65 17.63
C THR A 316 51.76 -13.41 17.58
N ALA A 317 52.60 -14.38 17.97
CA ALA A 317 54.04 -14.28 17.81
C ALA A 317 54.40 -14.04 16.33
N GLY A 318 54.83 -12.82 16.00
CA GLY A 318 55.16 -12.38 14.64
C GLY A 318 53.98 -11.87 13.81
N ASN A 319 52.76 -11.79 14.35
CA ASN A 319 51.61 -11.22 13.65
C ASN A 319 51.60 -9.70 13.77
N ASN A 320 51.42 -9.03 12.64
CA ASN A 320 51.25 -7.59 12.60
C ASN A 320 49.88 -7.19 13.16
N ILE A 321 49.87 -6.16 14.02
CA ILE A 321 48.67 -5.39 14.32
C ILE A 321 48.44 -4.45 13.14
N PHE A 322 47.23 -4.45 12.60
CA PHE A 322 46.87 -3.56 11.50
C PHE A 322 45.89 -2.50 12.01
N GLU A 323 46.28 -1.24 11.86
CA GLU A 323 45.44 -0.09 12.11
C GLU A 323 44.46 0.12 10.96
N ILE A 324 43.18 0.32 11.30
CA ILE A 324 42.12 0.57 10.32
C ILE A 324 41.97 2.08 10.15
N ASN A 325 42.46 2.58 9.02
CA ASN A 325 42.35 3.98 8.64
C ASN A 325 41.07 4.26 7.84
N GLY A 326 40.63 5.53 7.82
CA GLY A 326 39.51 5.99 6.98
C GLY A 326 38.11 5.63 7.48
N VAL A 327 37.99 5.01 8.66
CA VAL A 327 36.69 4.67 9.29
C VAL A 327 36.32 5.60 10.44
N SER A 328 37.17 6.59 10.76
CA SER A 328 36.99 7.46 11.92
C SER A 328 35.67 8.24 11.89
N GLU A 329 35.28 8.77 10.72
CA GLU A 329 34.01 9.49 10.55
C GLU A 329 32.79 8.56 10.74
N ALA A 330 32.87 7.34 10.21
CA ALA A 330 31.82 6.34 10.37
C ALA A 330 31.68 5.89 11.84
N LEU A 331 32.81 5.70 12.53
CA LEU A 331 32.83 5.37 13.96
C LEU A 331 32.36 6.53 14.84
N ALA A 332 32.60 7.78 14.45
CA ALA A 332 32.12 8.94 15.19
C ALA A 332 30.59 8.97 15.30
N VAL A 333 29.87 8.52 14.26
CA VAL A 333 28.40 8.38 14.30
C VAL A 333 27.96 7.32 15.32
N LEU A 334 28.73 6.24 15.49
CA LEU A 334 28.40 5.17 16.43
C LEU A 334 28.75 5.54 17.87
N ARG A 335 29.71 6.45 18.09
CA ARG A 335 30.18 6.83 19.43
C ARG A 335 29.05 7.30 20.36
N SER A 336 28.08 8.04 19.84
CA SER A 336 26.93 8.53 20.64
C SER A 336 26.10 7.38 21.24
N LEU A 337 26.14 6.18 20.66
CA LEU A 337 25.43 4.99 21.20
C LEU A 337 26.10 4.43 22.47
N PHE A 338 27.31 4.89 22.80
CA PHE A 338 28.13 4.40 23.91
C PHE A 338 28.30 5.43 25.03
N GLU A 339 27.78 6.65 24.85
CA GLU A 339 27.86 7.75 25.83
C GLU A 339 26.62 7.85 26.75
N GLU A 340 25.55 7.08 26.49
CA GLU A 340 24.30 7.07 27.29
C GLU A 340 24.36 6.16 28.54
N GLU A 341 25.40 6.28 29.38
CA GLU A 341 25.39 5.66 30.73
C GLU A 341 25.63 6.67 31.85
#